data_AF-Q8YX37-F1
#
_entry.id   AF-Q8YX37-F1
#
_cell.length_a   1.000
_cell.length_b   1.000
_cell.length_c   1.000
_cell.angle_alpha   90.00
_cell.angle_beta   90.00
_cell.angle_gamma   90.00
#
_symmetry.space_group_name_H-M   'P 1'
#
loop_
_entity.id
_entity.type
_entity.pdbx_description
1 polymer ?
#
loop_
_entity_poly.entity_id
_entity_poly.type
_entity_poly.pdbx_seq_one_letter_code
_entity_poly.pdbx_strand_id
1 'polypeptide(L)'
;MFYFPGELFLQAYSLPLIAEVRPQRDYFIEYPQQIPVGTKASVFYNRQSGYYAAHYKQASTIPSQAILILNEGEGAIAIFSGEPDATIQNIGNTDTLSPVYTLENNGTLTVPTGLVFIRFTEGVDIESQQAAINQAGYEVAKTLAYAPNAGWLRAKTNKIADALKGIAQLSAIKNVENVEPQMLIERQLREK
;
A
#
# COMPACT_ATOMS: atom_id res chain seq x y z
N MET A 1 -58.60 42.46 42.18
CA MET A 1 -57.18 42.33 42.55
C MET A 1 -56.98 40.93 43.07
N PHE A 2 -56.25 40.08 42.33
CA PHE A 2 -55.60 38.80 42.67
C PHE A 2 -55.21 38.20 41.30
N TYR A 3 -54.14 38.68 40.67
CA TYR A 3 -52.79 38.08 40.64
C TYR A 3 -52.78 36.62 40.16
N PHE A 4 -52.51 36.44 38.87
CA PHE A 4 -51.96 35.21 38.30
C PHE A 4 -50.44 35.21 38.52
N PRO A 5 -49.85 34.05 38.83
CA PRO A 5 -48.53 33.73 38.29
C PRO A 5 -48.63 32.46 37.45
N GLY A 6 -48.33 32.61 36.16
CA GLY A 6 -47.98 31.48 35.32
C GLY A 6 -46.51 31.15 35.52
N GLU A 7 -46.23 29.88 35.78
CA GLU A 7 -44.91 29.29 35.53
C GLU A 7 -45.12 27.97 34.78
N LEU A 8 -45.05 28.06 33.45
CA LEU A 8 -44.81 26.93 32.58
C LEU A 8 -43.33 26.59 32.68
N PHE A 9 -43.00 25.53 33.42
CA PHE A 9 -41.69 24.90 33.41
C PHE A 9 -41.43 24.32 32.01
N LEU A 10 -40.68 25.04 31.18
CA LEU A 10 -40.03 24.45 30.00
C LEU A 10 -38.79 23.69 30.48
N GLN A 11 -38.94 22.37 30.64
CA GLN A 11 -37.79 21.48 30.75
C GLN A 11 -37.01 21.52 29.42
N ALA A 12 -35.87 22.19 29.44
CA ALA A 12 -34.90 22.15 28.35
C ALA A 12 -34.35 20.72 28.24
N TYR A 13 -34.71 20.01 27.18
CA TYR A 13 -34.05 18.76 26.79
C TYR A 13 -32.63 19.10 26.35
N SER A 14 -31.65 18.87 27.24
CA SER A 14 -30.24 18.81 26.87
C SER A 14 -30.02 17.56 26.04
N LEU A 15 -29.86 17.70 24.73
CA LEU A 15 -29.31 16.61 23.91
C LEU A 15 -27.94 16.24 24.48
N PRO A 16 -27.62 14.94 24.63
CA PRO A 16 -26.27 14.54 25.04
C PRO A 16 -25.28 15.10 24.03
N LEU A 17 -24.10 15.51 24.52
CA LEU A 17 -22.96 15.91 23.71
C LEU A 17 -22.72 14.81 22.67
N ILE A 18 -23.13 15.03 21.43
CA ILE A 18 -22.83 14.11 20.33
C ILE A 18 -21.32 14.10 20.26
N ALA A 19 -20.69 13.01 20.67
CA ALA A 19 -19.28 12.79 20.43
C ALA A 19 -19.05 13.06 18.95
N GLU A 20 -18.21 14.05 18.62
CA GLU A 20 -17.84 14.31 17.24
C GLU A 20 -17.31 13.00 16.66
N VAL A 21 -18.13 12.32 15.86
CA VAL A 21 -17.69 11.23 15.01
C VAL A 21 -16.85 11.90 13.94
N ARG A 22 -15.58 12.14 14.25
CA ARG A 22 -14.63 12.61 13.25
C ARG A 22 -14.60 11.53 12.18
N PRO A 23 -14.98 11.83 10.92
CA PRO A 23 -14.90 10.83 9.87
C PRO A 23 -13.43 10.42 9.75
N GLN A 24 -13.17 9.13 9.98
CA GLN A 24 -11.83 8.58 9.85
C GLN A 24 -11.39 8.76 8.40
N ARG A 25 -10.35 9.56 8.18
CA ARG A 25 -9.87 9.85 6.84
C ARG A 25 -9.13 8.62 6.32
N ASP A 26 -9.60 8.03 5.22
CA ASP A 26 -8.83 7.00 4.53
C ASP A 26 -7.68 7.64 3.76
N TYR A 27 -6.52 7.75 4.39
CA TYR A 27 -5.29 8.31 3.81
C TYR A 27 -4.82 7.56 2.56
N PHE A 28 -5.23 6.29 2.40
CA PHE A 28 -4.76 5.41 1.34
C PHE A 28 -5.89 5.01 0.39
N ILE A 29 -6.92 5.85 0.23
CA ILE A 29 -8.07 5.60 -0.64
C ILE A 29 -7.66 5.26 -2.09
N GLU A 30 -6.50 5.74 -2.53
CA GLU A 30 -5.94 5.44 -3.84
C GLU A 30 -5.28 4.06 -3.94
N TYR A 31 -5.11 3.34 -2.85
CA TYR A 31 -4.55 1.99 -2.82
C TYR A 31 -5.68 0.95 -2.74
N PRO A 32 -5.55 -0.19 -3.44
CA PRO A 32 -6.56 -1.24 -3.39
C PRO A 32 -6.68 -1.84 -1.99
N GLN A 33 -7.90 -2.22 -1.59
CA GLN A 33 -8.13 -2.93 -0.32
C GLN A 33 -7.52 -4.33 -0.32
N GLN A 34 -7.52 -4.97 -1.50
CA GLN A 34 -7.01 -6.31 -1.69
C GLN A 34 -6.13 -6.36 -2.93
N ILE A 35 -5.00 -7.06 -2.84
CA ILE A 35 -4.10 -7.27 -3.97
C ILE A 35 -3.98 -8.77 -4.21
N PRO A 36 -4.28 -9.26 -5.43
CA PRO A 36 -4.12 -10.67 -5.75
C PRO A 36 -2.66 -11.11 -5.73
N VAL A 37 -2.41 -12.34 -5.26
CA VAL A 37 -1.12 -13.01 -5.40
C VAL A 37 -1.15 -13.90 -6.65
N GLY A 38 -0.44 -13.49 -7.68
CA GLY A 38 -0.35 -14.20 -8.95
C GLY A 38 -1.57 -14.02 -9.84
N THR A 39 -1.52 -14.63 -11.03
CA THR A 39 -2.57 -14.54 -12.07
C THR A 39 -3.81 -15.38 -11.78
N LYS A 40 -3.72 -16.42 -10.93
CA LYS A 40 -4.80 -17.35 -10.60
C LYS A 40 -5.36 -17.15 -9.18
N ALA A 41 -5.19 -15.95 -8.63
CA ALA A 41 -5.24 -15.68 -7.20
C ALA A 41 -6.43 -16.31 -6.44
N SER A 42 -6.12 -17.28 -5.59
CA SER A 42 -6.94 -17.71 -4.45
C SER A 42 -6.50 -17.05 -3.14
N VAL A 43 -5.40 -16.28 -3.19
CA VAL A 43 -4.74 -15.65 -2.05
C VAL A 43 -4.60 -14.15 -2.32
N PHE A 44 -4.86 -13.33 -1.30
CA PHE A 44 -4.86 -11.88 -1.39
C PHE A 44 -4.08 -11.25 -0.24
N TYR A 45 -3.33 -10.20 -0.54
CA TYR A 45 -2.90 -9.25 0.47
C TYR A 45 -4.06 -8.34 0.84
N ASN A 46 -4.39 -8.24 2.12
CA ASN A 46 -5.44 -7.39 2.65
C ASN A 46 -4.83 -6.15 3.31
N ARG A 47 -5.36 -4.97 2.97
CA ARG A 47 -4.90 -3.69 3.53
C ARG A 47 -5.20 -3.65 5.02
N GLN A 48 -4.17 -3.44 5.84
CA GLN A 48 -4.28 -3.43 7.29
C GLN A 48 -4.51 -2.01 7.80
N SER A 49 -5.60 -1.80 8.54
CA SER A 49 -5.88 -0.53 9.20
C SER A 49 -5.00 -0.33 10.44
N GLY A 50 -4.76 0.92 10.82
CA GLY A 50 -3.96 1.27 11.99
C GLY A 50 -2.45 1.17 11.78
N TYR A 51 -2.00 1.01 10.53
CA TYR A 51 -0.59 1.03 10.16
C TYR A 51 -0.37 1.81 8.86
N TYR A 52 0.81 2.39 8.72
CA TYR A 52 1.31 2.94 7.47
C TYR A 52 2.81 2.72 7.33
N ALA A 53 3.30 2.79 6.11
CA ALA A 53 4.71 2.71 5.80
C ALA A 53 5.19 4.02 5.15
N ALA A 54 6.40 4.43 5.53
CA ALA A 54 7.11 5.54 4.91
C ALA A 54 8.36 5.01 4.19
N HIS A 55 8.52 5.41 2.93
CA HIS A 55 9.60 4.98 2.05
C HIS A 55 10.70 6.03 2.05
N TYR A 56 11.88 5.69 2.59
CA TYR A 56 13.02 6.60 2.71
C TYR A 56 14.07 6.28 1.66
N LYS A 57 14.60 7.33 1.02
CA LYS A 57 15.72 7.21 0.07
C LYS A 57 17.02 6.76 0.76
N GLN A 58 17.16 7.05 2.05
CA GLN A 58 18.35 6.75 2.84
C GLN A 58 17.97 6.32 4.26
N ALA A 59 18.55 5.21 4.71
CA ALA A 59 18.23 4.60 6.01
C ALA A 59 18.64 5.43 7.24
N SER A 60 19.53 6.41 7.10
CA SER A 60 20.10 7.18 8.22
C SER A 60 19.15 8.21 8.86
N THR A 61 17.92 8.34 8.35
CA THR A 61 16.98 9.39 8.77
C THR A 61 15.62 8.88 9.25
N ILE A 62 15.58 7.59 9.61
CA ILE A 62 14.33 6.95 10.06
C ILE A 62 14.01 7.37 11.51
N PRO A 63 12.81 7.88 11.78
CA PRO A 63 12.37 8.19 13.13
C PRO A 63 12.38 6.96 14.05
N SER A 64 12.76 7.15 15.31
CA SER A 64 12.85 6.09 16.32
C SER A 64 11.49 5.50 16.72
N GLN A 65 10.39 6.11 16.30
CA GLN A 65 9.02 5.64 16.56
C GLN A 65 8.56 4.54 15.58
N ALA A 66 9.39 4.18 14.60
CA ALA A 66 9.11 3.07 13.70
C ALA A 66 9.01 1.76 14.49
N ILE A 67 7.94 1.00 14.26
CA ILE A 67 7.74 -0.31 14.91
C ILE A 67 8.49 -1.42 14.16
N LEU A 68 8.85 -1.19 12.90
CA LEU A 68 9.60 -2.10 12.05
C LEU A 68 10.31 -1.31 10.95
N ILE A 69 11.55 -1.70 10.63
CA ILE A 69 12.36 -1.13 9.55
C ILE A 69 12.73 -2.25 8.59
N LEU A 70 12.38 -2.09 7.32
CA LEU A 70 12.68 -3.01 6.24
C LEU A 70 13.75 -2.38 5.33
N ASN A 71 14.83 -3.09 5.07
CA ASN A 71 15.90 -2.61 4.20
C ASN A 71 15.52 -2.81 2.72
N GLU A 72 15.71 -1.77 1.90
CA GLU A 72 15.43 -1.80 0.47
C GLU A 72 16.62 -1.22 -0.31
N GLY A 73 17.61 -2.07 -0.62
CA GLY A 73 18.84 -1.60 -1.27
C GLY A 73 19.58 -0.58 -0.40
N GLU A 74 19.72 0.64 -0.90
CA GLU A 74 20.32 1.78 -0.17
C GLU A 74 19.31 2.56 0.69
N GLY A 75 18.02 2.34 0.44
CA GLY A 75 16.90 2.94 1.17
C GLY A 75 16.38 2.05 2.29
N ALA A 76 15.30 2.53 2.90
CA ALA A 76 14.59 1.78 3.93
C ALA A 76 13.11 2.15 3.95
N ILE A 77 12.29 1.18 4.32
CA ILE A 77 10.86 1.35 4.55
C ILE A 77 10.62 1.21 6.04
N ALA A 78 10.07 2.23 6.67
CA ALA A 78 9.70 2.17 8.09
C ALA A 78 8.19 2.06 8.25
N ILE A 79 7.75 1.14 9.09
CA ILE A 79 6.34 0.96 9.43
C ILE A 79 6.05 1.64 10.76
N PHE A 80 4.91 2.31 10.83
CA PHE A 80 4.41 3.02 12.01
C PHE A 80 2.98 2.57 12.32
N SER A 81 2.63 2.59 13.60
CA SER A 81 1.25 2.42 14.05
C SER A 81 0.47 3.74 13.99
N GLY A 82 -0.83 3.66 13.73
CA GLY A 82 -1.74 4.79 13.70
C GLY A 82 -1.95 5.38 12.30
N GLU A 83 -2.24 6.67 12.27
CA GLU A 83 -2.44 7.44 11.04
C GLU A 83 -1.17 8.23 10.69
N PRO A 84 -0.94 8.53 9.40
CA PRO A 84 0.20 9.36 8.99
C PRO A 84 0.22 10.71 9.70
N ASP A 85 1.31 10.99 10.41
CA ASP A 85 1.56 12.32 10.97
C ASP A 85 2.05 13.27 9.85
N ALA A 86 1.59 14.52 9.89
CA ALA A 86 2.07 15.60 9.03
C ALA A 86 3.59 15.81 9.18
N THR A 87 4.17 15.48 10.33
CA THR A 87 5.62 15.56 10.53
C THR A 87 6.40 14.62 9.62
N ILE A 88 5.93 13.38 9.41
CA ILE A 88 6.62 12.37 8.58
C ILE A 88 6.59 12.73 7.11
N GLN A 89 5.50 13.36 6.65
CA GLN A 89 5.41 13.89 5.28
C GLN A 89 6.42 15.02 5.02
N ASN A 90 6.85 15.71 6.08
CA ASN A 90 7.79 16.83 6.00
C ASN A 90 9.26 16.43 6.29
N ILE A 91 9.53 15.17 6.63
CA ILE A 91 10.90 14.66 6.68
C ILE A 91 11.35 14.57 5.22
N GLY A 92 12.17 15.52 4.76
CA GLY A 92 12.57 15.70 3.35
C GLY A 92 13.28 14.52 2.67
N ASN A 93 13.37 13.37 3.35
CA ASN A 93 13.92 12.11 2.84
C ASN A 93 12.87 11.01 2.65
N THR A 94 11.60 11.25 3.04
CA THR A 94 10.47 10.37 2.73
C THR A 94 10.00 10.64 1.31
N ASP A 95 10.07 9.64 0.43
CA ASP A 95 9.65 9.76 -0.97
C ASP A 95 8.15 9.54 -1.12
N THR A 96 7.59 8.59 -0.36
CA THR A 96 6.17 8.26 -0.42
C THR A 96 5.68 7.58 0.85
N LEU A 97 4.37 7.70 1.08
CA LEU A 97 3.65 6.93 2.08
C LEU A 97 2.80 5.86 1.39
N SER A 98 2.75 4.67 1.98
CA SER A 98 1.91 3.58 1.49
C SER A 98 1.18 2.91 2.65
N PRO A 99 0.06 2.23 2.37
CA PRO A 99 -0.53 1.36 3.38
C PRO A 99 0.35 0.13 3.62
N VAL A 100 0.06 -0.55 4.72
CA VAL A 100 0.61 -1.86 5.05
C VAL A 100 -0.44 -2.92 4.73
N TYR A 101 0.01 -4.10 4.29
CA TYR A 101 -0.84 -5.23 3.96
C TYR A 101 -0.46 -6.47 4.77
N THR A 102 -1.34 -7.46 4.79
CA THR A 102 -1.09 -8.80 5.35
C THR A 102 -1.64 -9.88 4.41
N LEU A 103 -0.96 -11.03 4.30
CA LEU A 103 -1.42 -12.15 3.45
C LEU A 103 -2.62 -12.90 4.05
N GLU A 104 -2.74 -12.87 5.38
CA GLU A 104 -3.82 -13.46 6.18
C GLU A 104 -4.27 -12.42 7.21
N ASN A 105 -5.49 -12.53 7.74
CA ASN A 105 -5.94 -11.62 8.79
C ASN A 105 -5.00 -11.70 9.99
N ASN A 106 -4.38 -10.57 10.35
CA ASN A 106 -3.32 -10.46 11.38
C ASN A 106 -2.02 -11.23 11.07
N GLY A 107 -1.74 -11.49 9.79
CA GLY A 107 -0.48 -12.05 9.34
C GLY A 107 0.68 -11.06 9.42
N THR A 108 1.85 -11.47 8.92
CA THR A 108 3.06 -10.63 8.89
C THR A 108 2.78 -9.33 8.13
N LEU A 109 3.20 -8.21 8.71
CA LEU A 109 3.13 -6.89 8.07
C LEU A 109 4.01 -6.89 6.81
N THR A 110 3.40 -6.49 5.70
CA THR A 110 4.02 -6.48 4.38
C THR A 110 3.85 -5.11 3.74
N VAL A 111 4.87 -4.61 3.05
CA VAL A 111 4.83 -3.27 2.42
C VAL A 111 5.11 -3.39 0.93
N PRO A 112 4.27 -2.81 0.05
CA PRO A 112 4.53 -2.79 -1.38
C PRO A 112 5.66 -1.83 -1.72
N THR A 113 6.58 -2.24 -2.59
CA THR A 113 7.68 -1.36 -3.08
C THR A 113 7.30 -0.57 -4.32
N GLY A 114 6.22 -0.95 -5.00
CA GLY A 114 5.83 -0.41 -6.31
C GLY A 114 6.45 -1.15 -7.50
N LEU A 115 7.34 -2.11 -7.26
CA LEU A 115 7.76 -3.06 -8.29
C LEU A 115 6.74 -4.19 -8.44
N VAL A 116 6.54 -4.63 -9.68
CA VAL A 116 5.67 -5.76 -10.02
C VAL A 116 6.47 -6.75 -10.85
N PHE A 117 6.56 -7.99 -10.38
CA PHE A 117 7.13 -9.09 -11.14
C PHE A 117 6.14 -9.50 -12.23
N ILE A 118 6.64 -9.72 -13.44
CA ILE A 118 5.90 -10.35 -14.53
C ILE A 118 6.70 -11.53 -15.07
N ARG A 119 5.99 -12.62 -15.39
CA ARG A 119 6.53 -13.76 -16.14
C ARG A 119 5.59 -14.10 -17.29
N PHE A 120 6.15 -14.14 -18.49
CA PHE A 120 5.49 -14.68 -19.67
C PHE A 120 5.79 -16.17 -19.83
N THR A 121 5.02 -16.86 -20.66
CA THR A 121 5.29 -18.25 -21.04
C THR A 121 6.68 -18.40 -21.62
N GLU A 122 7.29 -19.57 -21.44
CA GLU A 122 8.58 -19.89 -22.04
C GLU A 122 8.60 -19.59 -23.55
N GLY A 123 9.71 -19.02 -24.04
CA GLY A 123 9.87 -18.58 -25.43
C GLY A 123 9.23 -17.23 -25.78
N VAL A 124 8.61 -16.52 -24.82
CA VAL A 124 8.11 -15.17 -25.00
C VAL A 124 8.97 -14.18 -24.22
N ASP A 125 9.87 -13.49 -24.92
CA ASP A 125 10.77 -12.52 -24.29
C ASP A 125 10.00 -11.27 -23.83
N ILE A 126 10.35 -10.76 -22.65
CA ILE A 126 9.73 -9.57 -22.08
C ILE A 126 9.90 -8.34 -22.98
N GLU A 127 11.05 -8.23 -23.65
CA GLU A 127 11.35 -7.13 -24.57
C GLU A 127 10.39 -7.10 -25.75
N SER A 128 9.99 -8.28 -26.26
CA SER A 128 9.01 -8.40 -27.34
C SER A 128 7.62 -7.90 -26.91
N GLN A 129 7.34 -7.86 -25.61
CA GLN A 129 6.05 -7.46 -25.03
C GLN A 129 6.03 -6.00 -24.55
N GLN A 130 7.10 -5.22 -24.80
CA GLN A 130 7.24 -3.86 -24.32
C GLN A 130 6.05 -2.96 -24.69
N ALA A 131 5.51 -3.08 -25.91
CA ALA A 131 4.36 -2.29 -26.34
C ALA A 131 3.10 -2.59 -25.53
N ALA A 132 2.82 -3.87 -25.25
CA ALA A 132 1.68 -4.29 -24.45
C ALA A 132 1.84 -3.87 -22.98
N ILE A 133 3.04 -4.04 -22.41
CA ILE A 133 3.39 -3.58 -21.06
C ILE A 133 3.17 -2.06 -20.95
N ASN A 134 3.65 -1.31 -21.95
CA ASN A 134 3.50 0.13 -22.04
C ASN A 134 2.03 0.56 -22.10
N GLN A 135 1.20 -0.18 -22.84
CA GLN A 135 -0.23 0.07 -22.96
C GLN A 135 -0.97 -0.24 -21.65
N ALA A 136 -0.51 -1.23 -20.88
CA ALA A 136 -1.02 -1.53 -19.54
C ALA A 136 -0.60 -0.49 -18.47
N GLY A 137 0.19 0.52 -18.83
CA GLY A 137 0.60 1.61 -17.91
C GLY A 137 1.93 1.36 -17.19
N TYR A 138 2.71 0.36 -17.61
CA TYR A 138 3.97 -0.01 -16.97
C TYR A 138 5.16 0.23 -17.88
N GLU A 139 6.35 0.24 -17.28
CA GLU A 139 7.63 0.15 -17.97
C GLU A 139 8.49 -0.94 -17.32
N VAL A 140 9.45 -1.47 -18.10
CA VAL A 140 10.37 -2.49 -17.60
C VAL A 140 11.44 -1.80 -16.76
N ALA A 141 11.41 -2.04 -15.45
CA ALA A 141 12.43 -1.54 -14.53
C ALA A 141 13.71 -2.38 -14.61
N LYS A 142 13.58 -3.70 -14.79
CA LYS A 142 14.71 -4.63 -14.90
C LYS A 142 14.32 -5.94 -15.57
N THR A 143 15.04 -6.30 -16.63
CA THR A 143 15.00 -7.66 -17.21
C THR A 143 15.90 -8.61 -16.41
N LEU A 144 15.49 -9.86 -16.24
CA LEU A 144 16.31 -10.88 -15.59
C LEU A 144 17.20 -11.58 -16.61
N ALA A 145 18.53 -11.40 -16.51
CA ALA A 145 19.48 -11.96 -17.48
C ALA A 145 19.40 -13.50 -17.62
N TYR A 146 19.00 -14.20 -16.55
CA TYR A 146 18.84 -15.65 -16.54
C TYR A 146 17.42 -16.12 -16.95
N ALA A 147 16.48 -15.20 -17.15
CA ALA A 147 15.08 -15.49 -17.46
C ALA A 147 14.51 -14.37 -18.36
N PRO A 148 14.79 -14.41 -19.68
CA PRO A 148 14.41 -13.33 -20.61
C PRO A 148 12.89 -13.17 -20.77
N ASN A 149 12.11 -14.17 -20.39
CA ASN A 149 10.65 -14.13 -20.32
C ASN A 149 10.10 -13.46 -19.04
N ALA A 150 10.96 -12.92 -18.17
CA ALA A 150 10.57 -12.35 -16.89
C ALA A 150 11.32 -11.07 -16.53
N GLY A 151 10.69 -10.25 -15.69
CA GLY A 151 11.27 -8.99 -15.27
C GLY A 151 10.50 -8.30 -14.18
N TRP A 152 11.11 -7.25 -13.66
CA TRP A 152 10.50 -6.28 -12.77
C TRP A 152 9.97 -5.11 -13.58
N LEU A 153 8.71 -4.78 -13.35
CA LEU A 153 8.01 -3.64 -13.90
C LEU A 153 7.80 -2.59 -12.81
N ARG A 154 7.56 -1.35 -13.25
CA ARG A 154 7.01 -0.28 -12.40
C ARG A 154 5.94 0.48 -13.18
N ALA A 155 5.00 1.11 -12.47
CA ALA A 155 4.04 2.00 -13.11
C ALA A 155 4.79 3.19 -13.74
N LYS A 156 4.35 3.62 -14.93
CA LYS A 156 4.93 4.80 -15.61
C LYS A 156 4.80 6.10 -14.82
N THR A 157 3.82 6.17 -13.93
CA THR A 157 3.63 7.30 -13.01
C THR A 157 4.61 7.30 -11.84
N ASN A 158 5.38 6.22 -11.67
CA ASN A 158 6.23 5.94 -10.53
C ASN A 158 5.49 5.91 -9.18
N LYS A 159 4.15 5.79 -9.20
CA LYS A 159 3.32 5.68 -7.99
C LYS A 159 3.07 4.22 -7.64
N ILE A 160 3.30 3.87 -6.38
CA ILE A 160 3.02 2.53 -5.85
C ILE A 160 1.53 2.17 -6.03
N ALA A 161 0.62 3.10 -5.72
CA ALA A 161 -0.82 2.90 -5.87
C ALA A 161 -1.22 2.47 -7.29
N ASP A 162 -0.65 3.11 -8.32
CA ASP A 162 -0.93 2.79 -9.72
C ASP A 162 -0.34 1.43 -10.10
N ALA A 163 0.85 1.09 -9.59
CA ALA A 163 1.48 -0.21 -9.80
C ALA A 163 0.65 -1.36 -9.22
N LEU A 164 -0.06 -1.15 -8.11
CA LEU A 164 -0.92 -2.17 -7.51
C LEU A 164 -2.29 -2.26 -8.22
N LYS A 165 -2.89 -1.13 -8.60
CA LYS A 165 -4.17 -1.09 -9.30
C LYS A 165 -4.11 -1.74 -10.69
N GLY A 166 -2.98 -1.62 -11.38
CA GLY A 166 -2.81 -2.10 -12.76
C GLY A 166 -2.51 -3.61 -12.91
N ILE A 167 -2.43 -4.37 -11.81
CA ILE A 167 -2.05 -5.80 -11.83
C ILE A 167 -3.02 -6.63 -12.69
N ALA A 168 -4.31 -6.31 -12.65
CA ALA A 168 -5.32 -7.01 -13.46
C ALA A 168 -5.09 -6.79 -14.96
N GLN A 169 -4.72 -5.58 -15.37
CA GLN A 169 -4.41 -5.22 -16.75
C GLN A 169 -3.15 -5.93 -17.24
N LEU A 170 -2.12 -6.04 -16.40
CA LEU A 170 -0.92 -6.84 -16.71
C LEU A 170 -1.26 -8.32 -16.89
N SER A 171 -2.08 -8.87 -15.99
CA SER A 171 -2.50 -10.28 -16.04
C SER A 171 -3.30 -10.61 -17.30
N ALA A 172 -3.93 -9.61 -17.93
CA ALA A 172 -4.70 -9.77 -19.16
C ALA A 172 -3.84 -9.74 -20.44
N ILE A 173 -2.55 -9.40 -20.35
CA ILE A 173 -1.66 -9.44 -21.52
C ILE A 173 -1.52 -10.90 -21.98
N LYS A 174 -1.54 -11.11 -23.30
CA LYS A 174 -1.40 -12.44 -23.89
C LYS A 174 -0.11 -13.10 -23.42
N ASN A 175 -0.17 -14.40 -23.14
CA ASN A 175 0.95 -15.24 -22.70
C ASN A 175 1.55 -14.87 -21.33
N VAL A 176 0.89 -14.03 -20.53
CA VAL A 176 1.31 -13.83 -19.14
C VAL A 176 0.96 -15.06 -18.31
N GLU A 177 1.97 -15.63 -17.66
CA GLU A 177 1.80 -16.73 -16.73
C GLU A 177 1.64 -16.24 -15.30
N ASN A 178 2.37 -15.20 -14.91
CA ASN A 178 2.35 -14.71 -13.54
C ASN A 178 2.56 -13.20 -13.45
N VAL A 179 1.87 -12.57 -12.50
CA VAL A 179 2.03 -11.17 -12.12
C VAL A 179 1.92 -11.08 -10.61
N GLU A 180 2.94 -10.56 -9.95
CA GLU A 180 2.98 -10.45 -8.49
C GLU A 180 3.60 -9.12 -8.05
N PRO A 181 2.98 -8.39 -7.12
CA PRO A 181 3.63 -7.23 -6.53
C PRO A 181 4.83 -7.67 -5.69
N GLN A 182 5.90 -6.89 -5.71
CA GLN A 182 6.95 -7.05 -4.73
C GLN A 182 6.48 -6.50 -3.39
N MET A 183 6.47 -7.37 -2.39
CA MET A 183 6.13 -7.04 -1.00
C MET A 183 7.36 -7.30 -0.13
N LEU A 184 7.78 -6.31 0.65
CA LEU A 184 8.80 -6.51 1.68
C LEU A 184 8.14 -6.95 2.98
N ILE A 185 8.79 -7.89 3.64
CA ILE A 185 8.41 -8.44 4.95
C ILE A 185 9.62 -8.45 5.84
N GLU A 186 9.40 -8.43 7.16
CA GLU A 186 10.49 -8.65 8.09
C GLU A 186 11.10 -10.04 7.87
N ARG A 187 12.43 -10.08 7.73
CA ARG A 187 13.13 -11.35 7.63
C ARG A 187 13.17 -11.99 9.00
N GLN A 188 12.31 -12.99 9.24
CA GLN A 188 12.48 -13.87 10.38
C GLN A 188 13.74 -14.70 10.18
N LEU A 189 14.70 -14.59 11.10
CA LEU A 189 15.84 -15.49 11.19
C LEU A 189 15.29 -16.91 11.42
N ARG A 190 15.59 -17.83 10.50
CA ARG A 190 15.39 -19.26 10.77
C ARG A 190 16.43 -19.64 11.81
N GLU A 191 16.01 -19.89 13.04
CA GLU A 191 16.84 -20.63 13.99
C GLU A 191 17.16 -21.99 13.35
N LYS A 192 18.45 -22.32 13.30
CA LYS A 192 18.94 -23.60 12.77
C LYS A 192 18.88 -24.67 13.84
#